data_AF-A0A2E0X5X9-F1
#
_entry.id   AF-A0A2E0X5X9-F1
#
_cell.length_a   1.000
_cell.length_b   1.000
_cell.length_c   1.000
_cell.angle_alpha   90.00
_cell.angle_beta   90.00
_cell.angle_gamma   90.00
#
_symmetry.space_group_name_H-M   'P 1'
#
loop_
_entity.id
_entity.type
_entity.pdbx_description
1 polymer ?
#
loop_
_entity_poly.entity_id
_entity_poly.type
_entity_poly.pdbx_seq_one_letter_code
_entity_poly.pdbx_strand_id
1 'polypeptide(L)'
;MTAGQLIDALSASFFCLVGLWAGAARGHWFLRVAVAGGCLLTPLLGAMHLVTIEFGLQIAVIMLGLAVVRRPDDWQPRFSVETALLAMVVVAVTAAVLREGLDLPLTHWVWAVGAGVGTGLLGLACLWLVCGRARWYWRAAGFVAFLLALTVGGLIVNGIRYFLYGTARSPSLIGAIAEWFDYESIAYWLKWSGPTVALGIAILLSVIWLAVHAGWFTREQDSDKDAPRPRLRRTLARGGVVAIMAAVLTPLLYIFYHLLTPEPMWAYDPPTPNGYDDLVAAGKRVPRLIGRSLDGYDWPQAPFSEVRDYLDQLAPAYRQIETGLDKSIVMPEWSAIDEEDTAALVECMSAIQMEFWRTRLVGSNDEFLQSAIEFARLDIALGNGQGIDQWENLGGPQTLAWAFGHRLWRISREDCHHYLPELFAFERSLEPYDELVSRQRIIDQNSDWESHLQMILNDWDVAWGHRDSNWWRWYDWHQQVAHLRMLITQMALRAYRLEHDELPGTLEELVPDYLPSVPLDPFDGQPLRYRRESQRYTLYSVGGNQTDDGGSSEQDPDIYRELDLVTSGPVMPPNWKLVVDAVQPVVEQQLRRAPGWLRQWAEALREQN
;
A
#
# COMPACT_ATOMS: atom_id res chain seq x y z
N MET A 1 -10.82 15.14 8.03
CA MET A 1 -11.77 14.19 7.41
C MET A 1 -11.17 13.88 6.06
N THR A 2 -10.94 12.62 5.77
CA THR A 2 -10.29 12.20 4.51
C THR A 2 -11.30 12.16 3.36
N ALA A 3 -10.81 12.04 2.13
CA ALA A 3 -11.64 11.91 0.93
C ALA A 3 -12.49 10.64 0.98
N GLY A 4 -11.93 9.52 1.43
CA GLY A 4 -12.69 8.28 1.64
C GLY A 4 -13.86 8.46 2.61
N GLN A 5 -13.63 9.12 3.76
CA GLN A 5 -14.69 9.41 4.74
C GLN A 5 -15.81 10.29 4.15
N LEU A 6 -15.46 11.24 3.27
CA LEU A 6 -16.45 12.04 2.57
C LEU A 6 -17.30 11.15 1.66
N ILE A 7 -16.68 10.34 0.81
CA ILE A 7 -17.38 9.55 -0.20
C ILE A 7 -18.27 8.49 0.42
N ASP A 8 -17.83 7.83 1.49
CA ASP A 8 -18.66 6.91 2.26
C ASP A 8 -19.91 7.61 2.82
N ALA A 9 -19.75 8.81 3.37
CA ALA A 9 -20.88 9.57 3.92
C ALA A 9 -21.86 10.02 2.83
N LEU A 10 -21.35 10.47 1.68
CA LEU A 10 -22.15 10.93 0.54
C LEU A 10 -22.90 9.78 -0.12
N SER A 11 -22.23 8.65 -0.37
CA SER A 11 -22.84 7.48 -1.01
C SER A 11 -23.92 6.86 -0.12
N ALA A 12 -23.61 6.58 1.16
CA ALA A 12 -24.58 6.04 2.10
C ALA A 12 -25.78 6.98 2.30
N SER A 13 -25.55 8.30 2.36
CA SER A 13 -26.64 9.27 2.45
C SER A 13 -27.50 9.30 1.18
N PHE A 14 -26.87 9.27 0.00
CA PHE A 14 -27.56 9.26 -1.29
C PHE A 14 -28.50 8.05 -1.41
N PHE A 15 -28.00 6.84 -1.21
CA PHE A 15 -28.79 5.62 -1.33
C PHE A 15 -29.87 5.50 -0.24
N CYS A 16 -29.61 6.02 0.97
CA CYS A 16 -30.62 6.17 1.99
C CYS A 16 -31.76 7.10 1.55
N LEU A 17 -31.44 8.26 0.97
CA LEU A 17 -32.42 9.22 0.49
C LEU A 17 -33.20 8.69 -0.71
N VAL A 18 -32.57 7.95 -1.61
CA VAL A 18 -33.24 7.23 -2.70
C VAL A 18 -34.21 6.20 -2.14
N GLY A 19 -33.80 5.40 -1.15
CA GLY A 19 -34.66 4.42 -0.48
C GLY A 19 -35.85 5.07 0.24
N LEU A 20 -35.61 6.15 0.98
CA LEU A 20 -36.65 6.93 1.66
C LEU A 20 -37.63 7.55 0.65
N TRP A 21 -37.13 8.13 -0.44
CA TRP A 21 -37.96 8.70 -1.49
C TRP A 21 -38.78 7.62 -2.21
N ALA A 22 -38.16 6.52 -2.64
CA ALA A 22 -38.84 5.42 -3.32
C ALA A 22 -39.93 4.78 -2.43
N GLY A 23 -39.62 4.60 -1.14
CA GLY A 23 -40.55 4.06 -0.15
C GLY A 23 -41.68 5.03 0.20
N ALA A 24 -41.39 6.32 0.36
CA ALA A 24 -42.33 7.31 0.88
C ALA A 24 -43.16 8.05 -0.20
N ALA A 25 -42.62 8.25 -1.40
CA ALA A 25 -43.26 9.06 -2.43
C ALA A 25 -44.54 8.40 -2.98
N ARG A 26 -45.52 9.24 -3.34
CA ARG A 26 -46.84 8.81 -3.88
C ARG A 26 -46.92 8.86 -5.40
N GLY A 27 -45.83 9.20 -6.09
CA GLY A 27 -45.78 9.25 -7.56
C GLY A 27 -45.90 7.87 -8.20
N HIS A 28 -46.04 7.83 -9.53
CA HIS A 28 -46.12 6.60 -10.31
C HIS A 28 -45.06 5.59 -9.87
N TRP A 29 -45.50 4.41 -9.44
CA TRP A 29 -44.64 3.34 -8.93
C TRP A 29 -43.51 3.00 -9.92
N PHE A 30 -43.80 3.05 -11.22
CA PHE A 30 -42.83 2.83 -12.29
C PHE A 30 -41.62 3.78 -12.20
N LEU A 31 -41.84 5.08 -12.01
CA LEU A 31 -40.75 6.05 -11.92
C LEU A 31 -39.87 5.81 -10.68
N ARG A 32 -40.49 5.41 -9.56
CA ARG A 32 -39.76 5.08 -8.33
C ARG A 32 -38.89 3.85 -8.50
N VAL A 33 -39.43 2.81 -9.12
CA VAL A 33 -38.70 1.59 -9.44
C VAL A 33 -37.58 1.87 -10.45
N ALA A 34 -37.85 2.64 -11.50
CA ALA A 34 -36.87 2.96 -12.54
C ALA A 34 -35.69 3.79 -11.99
N VAL A 35 -35.94 4.78 -11.13
CA VAL A 35 -34.88 5.59 -10.53
C VAL A 35 -34.09 4.78 -9.50
N ALA A 36 -34.76 4.09 -8.57
CA ALA A 36 -34.06 3.29 -7.55
C ALA A 36 -33.28 2.12 -8.17
N GLY A 37 -33.89 1.43 -9.14
CA GLY A 37 -33.23 0.38 -9.91
C GLY A 37 -32.09 0.93 -10.75
N GLY A 38 -32.27 2.06 -11.43
CA GLY A 38 -31.22 2.73 -12.20
C GLY A 38 -30.00 3.07 -11.33
N CYS A 39 -30.21 3.68 -10.15
CA CYS A 39 -29.13 3.97 -9.21
C CYS A 39 -28.42 2.71 -8.69
N LEU A 40 -29.13 1.59 -8.52
CA LEU A 40 -28.53 0.31 -8.12
C LEU A 40 -27.79 -0.40 -9.27
N LEU A 41 -28.17 -0.13 -10.51
CA LEU A 41 -27.49 -0.68 -11.68
C LEU A 41 -26.24 0.13 -12.05
N THR A 42 -26.14 1.40 -11.63
CA THR A 42 -24.98 2.25 -11.93
C THR A 42 -23.64 1.65 -11.49
N PRO A 43 -23.47 1.16 -10.23
CA PRO A 43 -22.19 0.59 -9.80
C PRO A 43 -21.80 -0.69 -10.55
N LEU A 44 -22.78 -1.41 -11.12
CA LEU A 44 -22.51 -2.61 -11.93
C LEU A 44 -21.85 -2.29 -13.27
N LEU A 45 -21.98 -1.06 -13.78
CA LEU A 45 -21.25 -0.64 -14.98
C LEU A 45 -19.73 -0.62 -14.76
N GLY A 46 -19.28 -0.50 -13.51
CA GLY A 46 -17.88 -0.55 -13.10
C GLY A 46 -17.52 -1.81 -12.29
N ALA A 47 -18.28 -2.91 -12.43
CA ALA A 47 -18.05 -4.16 -11.69
C ALA A 47 -18.03 -4.03 -10.14
N MET A 48 -18.72 -3.03 -9.59
CA MET A 48 -18.76 -2.78 -8.13
C MET A 48 -19.83 -3.64 -7.44
N HIS A 49 -19.61 -4.95 -7.44
CA HIS A 49 -20.59 -5.93 -6.99
C HIS A 49 -20.96 -5.79 -5.50
N LEU A 50 -19.96 -5.70 -4.60
CA LEU A 50 -20.20 -5.56 -3.16
C LEU A 50 -20.95 -4.27 -2.81
N VAL A 51 -20.58 -3.17 -3.45
CA VAL A 51 -21.21 -1.85 -3.30
C VAL A 51 -22.69 -1.91 -3.71
N THR A 52 -22.99 -2.63 -4.79
CA THR A 52 -24.36 -2.87 -5.23
C THR A 52 -25.18 -3.66 -4.20
N ILE A 53 -24.57 -4.66 -3.56
CA ILE A 53 -25.22 -5.46 -2.50
C ILE A 53 -25.48 -4.61 -1.27
N GLU A 54 -24.49 -3.83 -0.82
CA GLU A 54 -24.61 -2.94 0.32
C GLU A 54 -25.76 -1.93 0.14
N PHE A 55 -25.77 -1.20 -0.97
CA PHE A 55 -26.81 -0.21 -1.25
C PHE A 55 -28.17 -0.86 -1.52
N GLY A 56 -28.19 -2.05 -2.10
CA GLY A 56 -29.41 -2.86 -2.23
C GLY A 56 -30.01 -3.17 -0.87
N LEU A 57 -29.21 -3.73 0.04
CA LEU A 57 -29.63 -4.03 1.42
C LEU A 57 -30.10 -2.77 2.15
N GLN A 58 -29.39 -1.65 1.98
CA GLN A 58 -29.75 -0.36 2.56
C GLN A 58 -31.16 0.09 2.13
N ILE A 59 -31.45 0.07 0.83
CA ILE A 59 -32.78 0.42 0.29
C ILE A 59 -33.83 -0.60 0.78
N ALA A 60 -33.52 -1.89 0.81
CA ALA A 60 -34.43 -2.93 1.29
C ALA A 60 -34.83 -2.73 2.76
N VAL A 61 -33.88 -2.45 3.65
CA VAL A 61 -34.13 -2.19 5.08
C VAL A 61 -35.06 -0.98 5.24
N ILE A 62 -34.80 0.11 4.51
CA ILE A 62 -35.64 1.31 4.57
C ILE A 62 -37.06 1.00 4.09
N MET A 63 -37.20 0.29 2.98
CA MET A 63 -38.51 -0.09 2.44
C MET A 63 -39.31 -0.97 3.40
N LEU A 64 -38.66 -1.99 3.96
CA LEU A 64 -39.29 -2.89 4.92
C LEU A 64 -39.70 -2.14 6.19
N GLY A 65 -38.82 -1.28 6.71
CA GLY A 65 -39.11 -0.44 7.87
C GLY A 65 -40.30 0.50 7.63
N LEU A 66 -40.37 1.15 6.46
CA LEU A 66 -41.50 2.00 6.09
C LEU A 66 -42.81 1.22 5.91
N ALA A 67 -42.74 -0.03 5.42
CA ALA A 67 -43.90 -0.91 5.31
C ALA A 67 -44.47 -1.29 6.68
N VAL A 68 -43.59 -1.58 7.65
CA VAL A 68 -43.98 -1.89 9.04
C VAL A 68 -44.54 -0.67 9.77
N VAL A 69 -43.96 0.52 9.58
CA VAL A 69 -44.33 1.74 10.32
C VAL A 69 -45.62 2.41 9.80
N ARG A 70 -46.14 2.00 8.64
CA ARG A 70 -47.19 2.76 7.94
C ARG A 70 -48.60 2.79 8.57
N ARG A 71 -48.95 2.11 9.69
CA ARG A 71 -50.10 2.48 10.58
C ARG A 71 -50.11 1.88 12.02
N PRO A 72 -50.77 2.55 13.00
CA PRO A 72 -50.90 2.08 14.40
C PRO A 72 -52.24 1.41 14.79
N ASP A 73 -53.32 1.51 14.00
CA ASP A 73 -54.65 1.10 14.47
C ASP A 73 -55.10 -0.29 14.00
N ASP A 74 -54.43 -0.87 13.01
CA ASP A 74 -54.66 -2.25 12.56
C ASP A 74 -53.31 -2.88 12.20
N TRP A 75 -52.96 -3.95 12.90
CA TRP A 75 -51.75 -4.75 12.72
C TRP A 75 -51.84 -5.65 11.46
N GLN A 76 -52.32 -5.11 10.33
CA GLN A 76 -52.33 -5.81 9.04
C GLN A 76 -51.28 -5.21 8.12
N PRO A 77 -50.16 -5.91 7.85
CA PRO A 77 -49.15 -5.45 6.90
C PRO A 77 -49.76 -5.42 5.50
N ARG A 78 -50.13 -4.24 5.00
CA ARG A 78 -50.47 -4.04 3.59
C ARG A 78 -49.20 -3.78 2.82
N PHE A 79 -48.51 -4.85 2.40
CA PHE A 79 -47.57 -4.75 1.29
C PHE A 79 -48.34 -4.28 0.07
N SER A 80 -48.18 -3.01 -0.32
CA SER A 80 -48.68 -2.58 -1.61
C SER A 80 -47.91 -3.35 -2.70
N VAL A 81 -48.60 -3.75 -3.77
CA VAL A 81 -47.95 -4.43 -4.92
C VAL A 81 -46.75 -3.62 -5.41
N GLU A 82 -46.83 -2.30 -5.36
CA GLU A 82 -45.76 -1.36 -5.70
C GLU A 82 -44.51 -1.55 -4.82
N THR A 83 -44.69 -1.72 -3.50
CA THR A 83 -43.60 -1.94 -2.54
C THR A 83 -42.99 -3.34 -2.72
N ALA A 84 -43.83 -4.35 -3.01
CA ALA A 84 -43.35 -5.70 -3.30
C ALA A 84 -42.53 -5.75 -4.59
N LEU A 85 -42.96 -5.02 -5.64
CA LEU A 85 -42.21 -4.91 -6.90
C LEU A 85 -40.86 -4.21 -6.72
N LEU A 86 -40.80 -3.13 -5.93
CA LEU A 86 -39.55 -2.42 -5.69
C LEU A 86 -38.57 -3.25 -4.84
N ALA A 87 -39.07 -3.97 -3.83
CA ALA A 87 -38.28 -4.93 -3.06
C ALA A 87 -37.80 -6.11 -3.93
N MET A 88 -38.63 -6.60 -4.85
CA MET A 88 -38.28 -7.66 -5.78
C MET A 88 -37.15 -7.24 -6.72
N VAL A 89 -37.11 -5.98 -7.19
CA VAL A 89 -36.00 -5.48 -8.02
C VAL A 89 -34.70 -5.49 -7.23
N VAL A 90 -34.71 -5.02 -5.98
CA VAL A 90 -33.52 -5.06 -5.12
C VAL A 90 -33.04 -6.51 -4.94
N VAL A 91 -33.95 -7.42 -4.56
CA VAL A 91 -33.63 -8.84 -4.39
C VAL A 91 -33.13 -9.47 -5.69
N ALA A 92 -33.72 -9.13 -6.83
CA ALA A 92 -33.31 -9.67 -8.12
C ALA A 92 -31.91 -9.19 -8.53
N VAL A 93 -31.59 -7.90 -8.34
CA VAL A 93 -30.25 -7.36 -8.61
C VAL A 93 -29.23 -8.00 -7.68
N THR A 94 -29.50 -8.06 -6.38
CA THR A 94 -28.61 -8.72 -5.41
C THR A 94 -28.41 -10.21 -5.73
N ALA A 95 -29.47 -10.93 -6.10
CA ALA A 95 -29.39 -12.34 -6.49
C ALA A 95 -28.64 -12.55 -7.81
N ALA A 96 -28.75 -11.63 -8.77
CA ALA A 96 -27.99 -11.67 -10.00
C ALA A 96 -26.49 -11.51 -9.73
N VAL A 97 -26.12 -10.56 -8.87
CA VAL A 97 -24.73 -10.34 -8.43
C VAL A 97 -24.19 -11.56 -7.67
N LEU A 98 -24.97 -12.15 -6.76
CA LEU A 98 -24.58 -13.37 -6.05
C LEU A 98 -24.34 -14.55 -6.99
N ARG A 99 -25.05 -14.60 -8.13
CA ARG A 99 -24.92 -15.66 -9.12
C ARG A 99 -23.65 -15.52 -9.97
N GLU A 100 -23.09 -14.32 -10.11
CA GLU A 100 -21.85 -14.12 -10.87
C GLU A 100 -20.62 -14.77 -10.23
N GLY A 101 -20.76 -15.40 -9.06
CA GLY A 101 -19.69 -16.24 -8.49
C GLY A 101 -18.62 -15.41 -7.81
N LEU A 102 -19.03 -14.50 -6.92
CA LEU A 102 -18.09 -13.77 -6.08
C LEU A 102 -17.43 -14.72 -5.08
N ASP A 103 -16.25 -15.24 -5.42
CA ASP A 103 -15.36 -15.98 -4.53
C ASP A 103 -14.67 -15.03 -3.52
N LEU A 104 -15.50 -14.33 -2.74
CA LEU A 104 -15.03 -13.36 -1.75
C LEU A 104 -14.94 -14.01 -0.36
N PRO A 105 -13.91 -13.67 0.43
CA PRO A 105 -13.81 -14.10 1.81
C PRO A 105 -15.03 -13.70 2.64
N LEU A 106 -15.42 -14.53 3.61
CA LEU A 106 -16.56 -14.27 4.51
C LEU A 106 -16.48 -12.89 5.20
N THR A 107 -15.27 -12.38 5.42
CA THR A 107 -15.02 -11.05 6.01
C THR A 107 -15.63 -9.91 5.19
N HIS A 108 -15.57 -9.97 3.85
CA HIS A 108 -16.14 -8.96 2.96
C HIS A 108 -17.67 -8.98 3.01
N TRP A 109 -18.26 -10.17 3.10
CA TRP A 109 -19.70 -10.35 3.26
C TRP A 109 -20.22 -9.80 4.58
N VAL A 110 -19.52 -10.11 5.69
CA VAL A 110 -19.86 -9.61 7.03
C VAL A 110 -19.84 -8.08 7.04
N TRP A 111 -18.87 -7.46 6.37
CA TRP A 111 -18.80 -6.01 6.23
C TRP A 111 -19.95 -5.45 5.39
N ALA A 112 -20.14 -5.90 4.15
CA ALA A 112 -21.16 -5.36 3.24
C ALA A 112 -22.58 -5.48 3.82
N VAL A 113 -22.90 -6.61 4.47
CA VAL A 113 -24.19 -6.81 5.13
C VAL A 113 -24.33 -5.89 6.35
N GLY A 114 -23.29 -5.82 7.20
CA GLY A 114 -23.28 -4.96 8.39
C GLY A 114 -23.44 -3.48 8.03
N ALA A 115 -22.70 -3.00 7.04
CA ALA A 115 -22.73 -1.63 6.54
C ALA A 115 -24.10 -1.29 5.93
N GLY A 116 -24.62 -2.12 5.03
CA GLY A 116 -25.92 -1.88 4.37
C GLY A 116 -27.09 -1.88 5.35
N VAL A 117 -27.12 -2.84 6.29
CA VAL A 117 -28.17 -2.88 7.33
C VAL A 117 -28.03 -1.72 8.31
N GLY A 118 -26.82 -1.44 8.80
CA GLY A 118 -26.55 -0.38 9.76
C GLY A 118 -26.92 1.00 9.23
N THR A 119 -26.51 1.32 8.00
CA THR A 119 -26.84 2.60 7.34
C THR A 119 -28.32 2.72 6.98
N GLY A 120 -28.98 1.60 6.63
CA GLY A 120 -30.43 1.57 6.40
C GLY A 120 -31.23 1.85 7.68
N LEU A 121 -30.84 1.24 8.80
CA LEU A 121 -31.42 1.50 10.12
C LEU A 121 -31.17 2.93 10.58
N LEU A 122 -29.99 3.48 10.32
CA LEU A 122 -29.66 4.88 10.62
C LEU A 122 -30.59 5.84 9.86
N GLY A 123 -30.89 5.55 8.59
CA GLY A 123 -31.89 6.28 7.80
C GLY A 123 -33.27 6.30 8.44
N LEU A 124 -33.75 5.15 8.89
CA LEU A 124 -35.02 5.03 9.60
C LEU A 124 -35.01 5.76 10.95
N ALA A 125 -33.90 5.69 11.68
CA ALA A 125 -33.71 6.41 12.95
C ALA A 125 -33.74 7.94 12.74
N CYS A 126 -33.09 8.45 11.68
CA CYS A 126 -33.16 9.86 11.29
C CYS A 126 -34.58 10.28 10.93
N LEU A 127 -35.29 9.45 10.15
CA LEU A 127 -36.69 9.69 9.82
C LEU A 127 -37.57 9.74 11.08
N TRP A 128 -37.39 8.81 12.01
CA TRP A 128 -38.13 8.77 13.27
C TRP A 128 -37.80 9.96 14.18
N LEU A 129 -36.54 10.39 14.24
CA LEU A 129 -36.12 11.58 14.98
C LEU A 129 -36.89 12.82 14.49
N VAL A 130 -37.01 13.00 13.17
CA VAL A 130 -37.69 14.16 12.59
C VAL A 130 -39.23 14.03 12.63
N CYS A 131 -39.76 12.88 12.21
CA CYS A 131 -41.20 12.70 11.94
C CYS A 131 -41.97 11.92 13.04
N GLY A 132 -41.27 11.42 14.06
CA GLY A 132 -41.88 10.59 15.10
C GLY A 132 -42.90 11.33 15.96
N ARG A 133 -43.91 10.59 16.44
CA ARG A 133 -45.01 11.13 17.25
C ARG A 133 -44.66 11.32 18.73
N ALA A 134 -43.60 10.68 19.20
CA ALA A 134 -43.13 10.84 20.57
C ALA A 134 -42.67 12.28 20.83
N ARG A 135 -42.67 12.70 22.11
CA ARG A 135 -42.13 14.00 22.50
C ARG A 135 -40.67 14.10 22.08
N TRP A 136 -40.23 15.30 21.67
CA TRP A 136 -38.93 15.50 21.03
C TRP A 136 -37.74 15.01 21.88
N TYR A 137 -37.82 15.13 23.21
CA TYR A 137 -36.76 14.67 24.11
C TYR A 137 -36.67 13.14 24.20
N TRP A 138 -37.80 12.42 24.10
CA TRP A 138 -37.79 10.96 23.98
C TRP A 138 -37.25 10.48 22.64
N ARG A 139 -37.50 11.26 21.58
CA ARG A 139 -36.91 11.01 20.27
C ARG A 139 -35.39 11.21 20.28
N ALA A 140 -34.93 12.29 20.89
CA ALA A 140 -33.50 12.57 21.04
C ALA A 140 -32.80 11.49 21.89
N ALA A 141 -33.37 11.12 23.05
CA ALA A 141 -32.81 10.08 23.91
C ALA A 141 -32.78 8.71 23.20
N GLY A 142 -33.86 8.35 22.50
CA GLY A 142 -33.92 7.10 21.72
C GLY A 142 -32.93 7.08 20.55
N PHE A 143 -32.69 8.22 19.89
CA PHE A 143 -31.70 8.33 18.82
C PHE A 143 -30.27 8.17 19.36
N VAL A 144 -29.95 8.78 20.51
CA VAL A 144 -28.65 8.58 21.17
C VAL A 144 -28.46 7.12 21.57
N ALA A 145 -29.47 6.48 22.16
CA ALA A 145 -29.43 5.07 22.49
C ALA A 145 -29.22 4.18 21.25
N PHE A 146 -29.85 4.54 20.12
CA PHE A 146 -29.64 3.88 18.84
C PHE A 146 -28.20 4.05 18.33
N LEU A 147 -27.61 5.25 18.40
CA LEU A 147 -26.21 5.46 17.99
C LEU A 147 -25.22 4.67 18.85
N LEU A 148 -25.47 4.57 20.15
CA LEU A 148 -24.69 3.71 21.04
C LEU A 148 -24.81 2.24 20.64
N ALA A 149 -26.04 1.77 20.36
CA ALA A 149 -26.26 0.40 19.91
C ALA A 149 -25.60 0.12 18.54
N LEU A 150 -25.65 1.08 17.61
CA LEU A 150 -25.00 1.00 16.30
C LEU A 150 -23.48 0.93 16.44
N THR A 151 -22.92 1.72 17.36
CA THR A 151 -21.48 1.71 17.68
C THR A 151 -21.06 0.35 18.23
N VAL A 152 -21.80 -0.19 19.21
CA VAL A 152 -21.54 -1.53 19.77
C VAL A 152 -21.68 -2.61 18.68
N GLY A 153 -22.70 -2.51 17.82
CA GLY A 153 -22.88 -3.42 16.69
C GLY A 153 -21.70 -3.36 15.71
N GLY A 154 -21.23 -2.16 15.37
CA GLY A 154 -20.06 -1.96 14.52
C GLY A 154 -18.78 -2.56 15.11
N LEU A 155 -18.57 -2.40 16.42
CA LEU A 155 -17.44 -3.04 17.12
C LEU A 155 -17.52 -4.56 17.10
N ILE A 156 -18.73 -5.14 17.21
CA ILE A 156 -18.92 -6.59 17.11
C ILE A 156 -18.61 -7.07 15.69
N VAL A 157 -19.14 -6.39 14.66
CA VAL A 157 -18.88 -6.73 13.25
C VAL A 157 -17.38 -6.65 12.94
N ASN A 158 -16.71 -5.58 13.40
CA ASN A 158 -15.28 -5.41 13.22
C ASN A 158 -14.48 -6.45 13.99
N GLY A 159 -14.87 -6.75 15.23
CA GLY A 159 -14.26 -7.80 16.04
C GLY A 159 -14.38 -9.20 15.41
N ILE A 160 -15.53 -9.54 14.83
CA ILE A 160 -15.72 -10.77 14.07
C ILE A 160 -14.79 -10.80 12.85
N ARG A 161 -14.66 -9.67 12.13
CA ARG A 161 -13.74 -9.56 10.98
C ARG A 161 -12.29 -9.82 11.41
N TYR A 162 -11.80 -9.14 12.45
CA TYR A 162 -10.44 -9.34 12.96
C TYR A 162 -10.23 -10.77 13.47
N PHE A 163 -11.20 -11.33 14.19
CA PHE A 163 -11.14 -12.72 14.63
C PHE A 163 -11.01 -13.70 13.46
N LEU A 164 -11.83 -13.55 12.40
CA LEU A 164 -11.73 -14.37 11.20
C LEU A 164 -10.37 -14.21 10.50
N TYR A 165 -9.84 -12.99 10.44
CA TYR A 165 -8.52 -12.70 9.89
C TYR A 165 -7.40 -13.37 10.72
N GLY A 166 -7.46 -13.26 12.04
CA GLY A 166 -6.50 -13.85 12.97
C GLY A 166 -6.53 -15.38 12.98
N THR A 167 -7.70 -16.00 12.76
CA THR A 167 -7.78 -17.48 12.61
C THR A 167 -7.17 -17.99 11.29
N ALA A 168 -7.06 -17.14 10.27
CA ALA A 168 -6.39 -17.51 9.02
C ALA A 168 -4.86 -17.43 9.12
N ARG A 169 -4.34 -16.57 10.02
CA ARG A 169 -2.91 -16.27 10.15
C ARG A 169 -2.24 -16.93 11.36
N SER A 170 -3.00 -17.20 12.43
CA SER A 170 -2.48 -17.76 13.68
C SER A 170 -2.98 -19.20 13.91
N PRO A 171 -2.09 -20.15 14.25
CA PRO A 171 -2.48 -21.55 14.50
C PRO A 171 -3.15 -21.77 15.87
N SER A 172 -3.41 -20.72 16.67
CA SER A 172 -3.98 -20.87 18.01
C SER A 172 -5.18 -19.94 18.25
N LEU A 173 -6.23 -20.49 18.86
CA LEU A 173 -7.44 -19.75 19.25
C LEU A 173 -7.13 -18.59 20.21
N ILE A 174 -6.09 -18.73 21.04
CA ILE A 174 -5.66 -17.70 22.00
C ILE A 174 -5.01 -16.51 21.27
N GLY A 175 -4.23 -16.76 20.21
CA GLY A 175 -3.68 -15.71 19.35
C GLY A 175 -4.77 -14.91 18.62
N ALA A 176 -5.75 -15.62 18.02
CA ALA A 176 -6.89 -14.99 17.37
C ALA A 176 -7.78 -14.17 18.35
N ILE A 177 -7.91 -14.60 19.61
CA ILE A 177 -8.62 -13.84 20.66
C ILE A 177 -7.78 -12.64 21.13
N ALA A 178 -6.45 -12.74 21.18
CA ALA A 178 -5.59 -11.62 21.56
C ALA A 178 -5.68 -10.46 20.55
N GLU A 179 -5.70 -10.76 19.24
CA GLU A 179 -5.92 -9.77 18.18
C GLU A 179 -7.32 -9.11 18.25
N TRP A 180 -8.33 -9.81 18.78
CA TRP A 180 -9.68 -9.27 18.98
C TRP A 180 -9.73 -8.17 20.06
N PHE A 181 -8.85 -8.22 21.06
CA PHE A 181 -8.84 -7.32 22.21
C PHE A 181 -7.77 -6.22 22.15
N ASP A 182 -7.07 -6.04 21.02
CA ASP A 182 -6.07 -5.00 20.94
C ASP A 182 -6.70 -3.60 21.15
N TYR A 183 -6.12 -2.86 22.08
CA TYR A 183 -6.78 -1.88 22.96
C TYR A 183 -7.16 -0.56 22.25
N GLU A 184 -6.74 -0.36 21.00
CA GLU A 184 -7.00 0.86 20.22
C GLU A 184 -8.30 0.83 19.40
N SER A 185 -8.99 -0.31 19.31
CA SER A 185 -10.08 -0.54 18.33
C SER A 185 -11.27 0.42 18.42
N ILE A 186 -11.70 0.85 19.62
CA ILE A 186 -12.84 1.79 19.78
C ILE A 186 -12.43 3.21 19.39
N ALA A 187 -11.28 3.67 19.87
CA ALA A 187 -10.77 5.00 19.55
C ALA A 187 -10.45 5.11 18.05
N TYR A 188 -9.87 4.06 17.47
CA TYR A 188 -9.64 3.93 16.04
C TYR A 188 -10.97 3.93 15.27
N TRP A 189 -11.95 3.11 15.68
CA TRP A 189 -13.26 3.07 15.03
C TRP A 189 -13.98 4.43 15.10
N LEU A 190 -13.93 5.13 16.23
CA LEU A 190 -14.51 6.47 16.38
C LEU A 190 -13.78 7.51 15.53
N LYS A 191 -12.44 7.44 15.46
CA LYS A 191 -11.61 8.33 14.63
C LYS A 191 -11.91 8.14 13.14
N TRP A 192 -12.08 6.90 12.70
CA TRP A 192 -12.28 6.55 11.30
C TRP A 192 -13.75 6.63 10.84
N SER A 193 -14.69 6.15 11.64
CA SER A 193 -16.12 6.09 11.28
C SER A 193 -16.93 7.29 11.79
N GLY A 194 -16.49 7.93 12.88
CA GLY A 194 -17.21 9.03 13.52
C GLY A 194 -17.51 10.22 12.60
N PRO A 195 -16.50 10.76 11.87
CA PRO A 195 -16.73 11.86 10.92
C PRO A 195 -17.73 11.48 9.82
N THR A 196 -17.60 10.27 9.25
CA THR A 196 -18.49 9.73 8.21
C THR A 196 -19.93 9.65 8.68
N VAL A 197 -20.15 9.04 9.86
CA VAL A 197 -21.49 8.88 10.45
C VAL A 197 -22.08 10.25 10.81
N ALA A 198 -21.30 11.17 11.38
CA ALA A 198 -21.77 12.50 11.74
C ALA A 198 -22.19 13.32 10.51
N LEU A 199 -21.40 13.30 9.43
CA LEU A 199 -21.73 13.96 8.17
C LEU A 199 -22.97 13.34 7.52
N GLY A 200 -23.05 12.00 7.49
CA GLY A 200 -24.21 11.30 6.97
C GLY A 200 -25.50 11.66 7.71
N ILE A 201 -25.46 11.69 9.05
CA ILE A 201 -26.59 12.15 9.88
C ILE A 201 -26.96 13.59 9.55
N ALA A 202 -25.97 14.49 9.42
CA ALA A 202 -26.24 15.90 9.10
C ALA A 202 -26.94 16.05 7.74
N ILE A 203 -26.50 15.32 6.71
CA ILE A 203 -27.12 15.31 5.38
C ILE A 203 -28.55 14.76 5.48
N LEU A 204 -28.74 13.59 6.09
CA LEU A 204 -30.05 12.95 6.22
C LEU A 204 -31.05 13.82 6.97
N LEU A 205 -30.67 14.36 8.13
CA LEU A 205 -31.55 15.24 8.91
C LEU A 205 -31.90 16.51 8.15
N SER A 206 -30.94 17.10 7.43
CA SER A 206 -31.18 18.30 6.63
C SER A 206 -32.18 18.04 5.50
N VAL A 207 -31.97 16.97 4.73
CA VAL A 207 -32.86 16.63 3.60
C VAL A 207 -34.23 16.18 4.09
N ILE A 208 -34.32 15.35 5.13
CA ILE A 208 -35.60 14.91 5.70
C ILE A 208 -36.37 16.11 6.25
N TRP A 209 -35.70 17.01 6.98
CA TRP A 209 -36.34 18.23 7.49
C TRP A 209 -36.85 19.12 6.36
N LEU A 210 -36.07 19.36 5.32
CA LEU A 210 -36.49 20.12 4.14
C LEU A 210 -37.65 19.43 3.41
N ALA A 211 -37.62 18.10 3.26
CA ALA A 211 -38.67 17.32 2.63
C ALA A 211 -40.02 17.42 3.39
N VAL A 212 -39.99 17.41 4.73
CA VAL A 212 -41.17 17.66 5.57
C VAL A 212 -41.74 19.06 5.31
N HIS A 213 -40.87 20.07 5.24
CA HIS A 213 -41.27 21.46 4.98
C HIS A 213 -41.71 21.72 3.53
N ALA A 214 -41.21 20.94 2.59
CA ALA A 214 -41.62 20.91 1.19
C ALA A 214 -43.00 20.25 0.99
N GLY A 215 -43.53 19.59 2.02
CA GLY A 215 -44.83 18.92 2.01
C GLY A 215 -44.82 17.50 1.43
N TRP A 216 -43.66 16.85 1.36
CA TRP A 216 -43.54 15.51 0.76
C TRP A 216 -44.28 14.42 1.55
N PHE A 217 -44.45 14.62 2.86
CA PHE A 217 -45.10 13.65 3.76
C PHE A 217 -46.55 14.01 4.14
N THR A 218 -47.06 15.20 3.77
CA THR A 218 -48.42 15.64 4.13
C THR A 218 -49.49 15.00 3.24
N ARG A 219 -50.63 14.63 3.81
CA ARG A 219 -51.79 14.07 3.06
C ARG A 219 -52.53 15.21 2.36
N GLU A 220 -52.87 15.03 1.09
CA GLU A 220 -53.64 16.01 0.31
C GLU A 220 -55.03 16.28 0.94
N GLN A 221 -55.52 15.37 1.78
CA GLN A 221 -56.77 15.47 2.53
C GLN A 221 -56.72 16.38 3.77
N ASP A 222 -55.53 16.74 4.29
CA ASP A 222 -55.38 17.74 5.37
C ASP A 222 -55.19 19.16 4.79
N SER A 223 -55.39 19.34 3.48
CA SER A 223 -55.15 20.61 2.79
C SER A 223 -56.30 21.61 2.88
N ASP A 224 -57.34 21.34 3.66
CA ASP A 224 -58.49 22.23 3.78
C ASP A 224 -58.61 22.81 5.21
N LYS A 225 -58.01 24.00 5.44
CA LYS A 225 -58.75 25.27 5.68
C LYS A 225 -58.02 26.39 6.45
N ASP A 226 -57.03 26.17 7.33
CA ASP A 226 -56.65 27.26 8.27
C ASP A 226 -55.16 27.60 8.47
N ALA A 227 -54.28 27.47 7.46
CA ALA A 227 -52.97 28.14 7.55
C ALA A 227 -52.35 28.52 6.19
N PRO A 228 -52.12 29.81 5.89
CA PRO A 228 -51.29 30.22 4.77
C PRO A 228 -49.82 29.94 5.12
N ARG A 229 -49.35 28.70 4.95
CA ARG A 229 -47.89 28.47 4.83
C ARG A 229 -47.46 29.14 3.51
N PRO A 230 -46.60 30.17 3.52
CA PRO A 230 -46.33 30.95 2.30
C PRO A 230 -45.77 30.03 1.22
N ARG A 231 -46.35 30.07 0.01
CA ARG A 231 -45.89 29.27 -1.16
C ARG A 231 -44.37 29.34 -1.33
N LEU A 232 -43.79 30.51 -1.03
CA LEU A 232 -42.35 30.76 -0.99
C LEU A 232 -41.58 29.76 -0.11
N ARG A 233 -42.04 29.45 1.12
CA ARG A 233 -41.35 28.53 2.03
C ARG A 233 -41.30 27.09 1.50
N ARG A 234 -42.36 26.63 0.82
CA ARG A 234 -42.36 25.31 0.15
C ARG A 234 -41.42 25.28 -1.05
N THR A 235 -41.41 26.36 -1.85
CA THR A 235 -40.51 26.47 -2.99
C THR A 235 -39.04 26.52 -2.55
N LEU A 236 -38.71 27.30 -1.52
CA LEU A 236 -37.37 27.35 -0.94
C LEU A 236 -36.95 26.00 -0.36
N ALA A 237 -37.85 25.29 0.33
CA ALA A 237 -37.55 23.96 0.84
C ALA A 237 -37.28 22.95 -0.28
N ARG A 238 -38.05 22.98 -1.38
CA ARG A 238 -37.79 22.15 -2.57
C ARG A 238 -36.46 22.49 -3.23
N GLY A 239 -36.16 23.78 -3.39
CA GLY A 239 -34.87 24.25 -3.90
C GLY A 239 -33.71 23.78 -3.02
N GLY A 240 -33.87 23.82 -1.69
CA GLY A 240 -32.89 23.30 -0.73
C GLY A 240 -32.65 21.80 -0.87
N VAL A 241 -33.70 20.98 -1.03
CA VAL A 241 -33.53 19.54 -1.28
C VAL A 241 -32.76 19.30 -2.57
N VAL A 242 -33.12 19.98 -3.66
CA VAL A 242 -32.43 19.85 -4.95
C VAL A 242 -30.97 20.27 -4.83
N ALA A 243 -30.68 21.38 -4.14
CA ALA A 243 -29.32 21.85 -3.93
C ALA A 243 -28.46 20.86 -3.14
N ILE A 244 -28.99 20.30 -2.03
CA ILE A 244 -28.25 19.29 -1.26
C ILE A 244 -28.08 18.00 -2.06
N MET A 245 -29.12 17.52 -2.75
CA MET A 245 -29.01 16.33 -3.60
C MET A 245 -27.99 16.53 -4.73
N ALA A 246 -27.93 17.72 -5.34
CA ALA A 246 -26.93 18.05 -6.34
C ALA A 246 -25.52 18.09 -5.72
N ALA A 247 -25.36 18.69 -4.54
CA ALA A 247 -24.08 18.73 -3.83
C ALA A 247 -23.57 17.33 -3.43
N VAL A 248 -24.47 16.41 -3.08
CA VAL A 248 -24.15 15.00 -2.79
C VAL A 248 -23.82 14.24 -4.07
N LEU A 249 -24.61 14.43 -5.14
CA LEU A 249 -24.49 13.66 -6.37
C LEU A 249 -23.30 14.08 -7.23
N THR A 250 -22.91 15.36 -7.23
CA THR A 250 -21.82 15.89 -8.06
C THR A 250 -20.48 15.16 -7.84
N PRO A 251 -19.94 15.03 -6.61
CA PRO A 251 -18.70 14.29 -6.38
C PRO A 251 -18.82 12.79 -6.70
N LEU A 252 -19.99 12.19 -6.48
CA LEU A 252 -20.23 10.79 -6.84
C LEU A 252 -20.20 10.58 -8.37
N LEU A 253 -20.80 11.50 -9.13
CA LEU A 253 -20.75 11.48 -10.60
C LEU A 253 -19.36 11.75 -11.15
N TYR A 254 -18.59 12.64 -10.51
CA TYR A 254 -17.19 12.87 -10.86
C TYR A 254 -16.38 11.58 -10.71
N ILE A 255 -16.45 10.94 -9.54
CA ILE A 255 -15.74 9.68 -9.29
C ILE A 255 -16.17 8.63 -10.30
N PHE A 256 -17.48 8.44 -10.48
CA PHE A 256 -17.99 7.45 -11.39
C PHE A 256 -17.56 7.68 -12.84
N TYR A 257 -17.51 8.94 -13.29
CA TYR A 257 -16.98 9.29 -14.61
C TYR A 257 -15.50 8.90 -14.76
N HIS A 258 -14.68 9.23 -13.77
CA HIS A 258 -13.24 8.91 -13.80
C HIS A 258 -12.98 7.40 -13.73
N LEU A 259 -13.72 6.67 -12.90
CA LEU A 259 -13.63 5.21 -12.83
C LEU A 259 -13.99 4.52 -14.16
N LEU A 260 -14.87 5.12 -14.96
CA LEU A 260 -15.22 4.61 -16.30
C LEU A 260 -14.30 5.11 -17.42
N THR A 261 -13.35 5.99 -17.11
CA THR A 261 -12.45 6.59 -18.10
C THR A 261 -10.97 6.48 -17.67
N PRO A 262 -10.47 5.26 -17.42
CA PRO A 262 -9.04 5.07 -17.13
C PRO A 262 -8.18 5.46 -18.33
N GLU A 263 -6.98 5.95 -18.05
CA GLU A 263 -5.96 6.15 -19.08
C GLU A 263 -5.56 4.81 -19.70
N PRO A 264 -5.40 4.72 -21.02
CA PRO A 264 -5.05 3.46 -21.65
C PRO A 264 -3.63 3.03 -21.26
N MET A 265 -3.47 1.74 -20.95
CA MET A 265 -2.15 1.13 -20.76
C MET A 265 -1.26 1.34 -21.99
N TRP A 266 0.04 1.50 -21.77
CA TRP A 266 1.01 1.58 -22.85
C TRP A 266 1.12 0.25 -23.61
N ALA A 267 1.50 0.31 -24.88
CA ALA A 267 1.72 -0.90 -25.67
C ALA A 267 2.98 -1.63 -25.18
N TYR A 268 2.88 -2.93 -24.99
CA TYR A 268 4.02 -3.80 -24.71
C TYR A 268 4.78 -4.07 -26.02
N ASP A 269 6.01 -3.56 -26.11
CA ASP A 269 6.90 -3.74 -27.28
C ASP A 269 8.28 -4.26 -26.82
N PRO A 270 8.43 -5.57 -26.61
CA PRO A 270 9.67 -6.13 -26.09
C PRO A 270 10.79 -6.16 -27.14
N PRO A 271 12.05 -5.98 -26.73
CA PRO A 271 13.19 -6.12 -27.61
C PRO A 271 13.33 -7.55 -28.12
N THR A 272 13.96 -7.74 -29.30
CA THR A 272 14.26 -9.06 -29.85
C THR A 272 15.76 -9.19 -30.16
N PRO A 273 16.53 -9.99 -29.38
CA PRO A 273 16.13 -10.83 -28.24
C PRO A 273 15.86 -10.05 -26.94
N ASN A 274 14.98 -10.58 -26.07
CA ASN A 274 14.67 -10.03 -24.74
C ASN A 274 15.39 -10.85 -23.65
N GLY A 275 16.04 -10.18 -22.70
CA GLY A 275 16.66 -10.86 -21.55
C GLY A 275 15.65 -11.52 -20.61
N TYR A 276 14.39 -11.06 -20.59
CA TYR A 276 13.28 -11.67 -19.86
C TYR A 276 13.15 -13.18 -20.16
N ASP A 277 13.27 -13.56 -21.44
CA ASP A 277 13.12 -14.96 -21.86
C ASP A 277 14.22 -15.84 -21.26
N ASP A 278 15.44 -15.32 -21.13
CA ASP A 278 16.56 -16.03 -20.51
C ASP A 278 16.38 -16.16 -19.00
N LEU A 279 15.87 -15.11 -18.33
CA LEU A 279 15.57 -15.14 -16.90
C LEU A 279 14.50 -16.20 -16.60
N VAL A 280 13.36 -16.18 -17.29
CA VAL A 280 12.30 -17.20 -17.11
C VAL A 280 12.86 -18.60 -17.37
N ALA A 281 13.63 -18.79 -18.44
CA ALA A 281 14.22 -20.08 -18.75
C ALA A 281 15.27 -20.54 -17.74
N ALA A 282 16.01 -19.61 -17.11
CA ALA A 282 16.92 -19.91 -16.02
C ALA A 282 16.16 -20.33 -14.76
N GLY A 283 15.12 -19.59 -14.40
CA GLY A 283 14.27 -19.87 -13.24
C GLY A 283 13.61 -21.23 -13.30
N LYS A 284 13.13 -21.64 -14.49
CA LYS A 284 12.58 -22.98 -14.73
C LYS A 284 13.60 -24.11 -14.56
N ARG A 285 14.91 -23.81 -14.61
CA ARG A 285 16.00 -24.78 -14.37
C ARG A 285 16.44 -24.83 -12.91
N VAL A 286 16.11 -23.81 -12.12
CA VAL A 286 16.33 -23.84 -10.67
C VAL A 286 15.45 -24.95 -10.09
N PRO A 287 16.01 -25.91 -9.34
CA PRO A 287 15.21 -26.94 -8.70
C PRO A 287 14.17 -26.30 -7.77
N ARG A 288 12.86 -26.41 -8.11
CA ARG A 288 11.75 -25.75 -7.40
C ARG A 288 11.88 -25.93 -5.89
N LEU A 289 12.01 -24.81 -5.18
CA LEU A 289 12.16 -24.74 -3.73
C LEU A 289 10.84 -24.49 -3.00
N ILE A 290 9.70 -24.43 -3.69
CA ILE A 290 8.37 -24.18 -3.10
C ILE A 290 8.15 -25.10 -1.88
N GLY A 291 8.34 -24.53 -0.67
CA GLY A 291 8.35 -25.25 0.61
C GLY A 291 9.55 -24.96 1.54
N ARG A 292 10.64 -24.34 1.07
CA ARG A 292 11.74 -23.77 1.89
C ARG A 292 11.80 -22.25 1.68
N SER A 293 10.83 -21.52 2.21
CA SER A 293 10.72 -20.06 2.06
C SER A 293 11.95 -19.32 2.61
N LEU A 294 12.42 -18.32 1.88
CA LEU A 294 13.41 -17.33 2.30
C LEU A 294 12.93 -16.44 3.48
N ASP A 295 11.62 -16.37 3.72
CA ASP A 295 11.02 -15.51 4.75
C ASP A 295 11.01 -16.11 6.16
N GLY A 296 11.48 -17.35 6.30
CA GLY A 296 11.54 -18.02 7.60
C GLY A 296 12.53 -19.17 7.58
N TYR A 297 13.75 -18.92 8.07
CA TYR A 297 14.60 -19.78 8.91
C TYR A 297 16.08 -19.39 8.76
N ASP A 298 16.75 -19.11 9.88
CA ASP A 298 17.84 -19.94 10.45
C ASP A 298 18.71 -20.82 9.48
N TRP A 299 19.10 -20.31 8.31
CA TRP A 299 20.09 -20.95 7.43
C TRP A 299 21.53 -21.13 7.97
N PRO A 300 21.96 -20.60 9.14
CA PRO A 300 23.24 -21.02 9.74
C PRO A 300 23.31 -22.51 10.10
N GLN A 301 22.22 -23.29 9.98
CA GLN A 301 22.11 -24.64 10.55
C GLN A 301 22.30 -25.81 9.55
N ALA A 302 22.25 -25.57 8.22
CA ALA A 302 22.47 -26.62 7.22
C ALA A 302 23.97 -27.01 7.12
N PRO A 303 24.33 -28.30 6.98
CA PRO A 303 25.72 -28.69 6.79
C PRO A 303 26.31 -28.06 5.52
N PHE A 304 27.49 -27.44 5.65
CA PHE A 304 28.16 -26.72 4.56
C PHE A 304 28.37 -27.54 3.27
N SER A 305 28.50 -28.87 3.37
CA SER A 305 28.59 -29.77 2.22
C SER A 305 27.30 -29.83 1.40
N GLU A 306 26.13 -29.81 2.06
CA GLU A 306 24.83 -29.82 1.40
C GLU A 306 24.58 -28.48 0.67
N VAL A 307 25.01 -27.38 1.28
CA VAL A 307 24.96 -26.04 0.65
C VAL A 307 25.85 -26.00 -0.59
N ARG A 308 27.06 -26.55 -0.53
CA ARG A 308 27.99 -26.60 -1.67
C ARG A 308 27.46 -27.43 -2.84
N ASP A 309 27.03 -28.67 -2.58
CA ASP A 309 26.51 -29.57 -3.62
C ASP A 309 25.27 -28.97 -4.31
N TYR A 310 24.52 -28.15 -3.58
CA TYR A 310 23.37 -27.42 -4.10
C TYR A 310 23.78 -26.24 -4.98
N LEU A 311 24.77 -25.45 -4.57
CA LEU A 311 25.31 -24.34 -5.37
C LEU A 311 25.90 -24.82 -6.70
N ASP A 312 26.58 -25.98 -6.71
CA ASP A 312 27.08 -26.60 -7.95
C ASP A 312 25.96 -26.95 -8.93
N GLN A 313 24.78 -27.33 -8.42
CA GLN A 313 23.59 -27.60 -9.24
C GLN A 313 22.97 -26.32 -9.81
N LEU A 314 23.14 -25.18 -9.15
CA LEU A 314 22.63 -23.87 -9.59
C LEU A 314 23.51 -23.20 -10.66
N ALA A 315 24.79 -23.57 -10.76
CA ALA A 315 25.74 -22.93 -11.68
C ALA A 315 25.27 -22.82 -13.16
N PRO A 316 24.56 -23.80 -13.75
CA PRO A 316 24.00 -23.65 -15.10
C PRO A 316 22.88 -22.62 -15.19
N ALA A 317 22.03 -22.50 -14.17
CA ALA A 317 20.99 -21.49 -14.11
C ALA A 317 21.60 -20.10 -13.93
N TYR A 318 22.60 -19.97 -13.04
CA TYR A 318 23.31 -18.71 -12.81
C TYR A 318 23.92 -18.12 -14.08
N ARG A 319 24.68 -18.92 -14.85
CA ARG A 319 25.25 -18.46 -16.14
C ARG A 319 24.21 -17.99 -17.15
N GLN A 320 23.02 -18.57 -17.10
CA GLN A 320 21.93 -18.15 -17.97
C GLN A 320 21.31 -16.84 -17.49
N ILE A 321 21.25 -16.61 -16.18
CA ILE A 321 20.85 -15.32 -15.61
C ILE A 321 21.83 -14.23 -16.05
N GLU A 322 23.14 -14.44 -15.92
CA GLU A 322 24.17 -13.51 -16.43
C GLU A 322 23.95 -13.18 -17.91
N THR A 323 23.70 -14.19 -18.74
CA THR A 323 23.42 -14.01 -20.18
C THR A 323 22.15 -13.19 -20.44
N GLY A 324 21.15 -13.31 -19.58
CA GLY A 324 19.92 -12.51 -19.64
C GLY A 324 20.15 -11.06 -19.24
N LEU A 325 20.93 -10.83 -18.18
CA LEU A 325 21.27 -9.49 -17.68
C LEU A 325 22.15 -8.69 -18.65
N ASP A 326 22.89 -9.35 -19.53
CA ASP A 326 23.64 -8.71 -20.62
C ASP A 326 22.76 -8.20 -21.78
N LYS A 327 21.47 -8.57 -21.79
CA LYS A 327 20.51 -8.16 -22.83
C LYS A 327 19.61 -7.04 -22.30
N SER A 328 18.96 -6.34 -23.24
CA SER A 328 17.87 -5.44 -22.86
C SER A 328 16.72 -6.26 -22.29
N ILE A 329 16.22 -5.86 -21.13
CA ILE A 329 15.10 -6.50 -20.44
C ILE A 329 13.92 -5.54 -20.47
N VAL A 330 12.81 -5.98 -21.05
CA VAL A 330 11.51 -5.32 -20.91
C VAL A 330 10.55 -6.39 -20.41
N MET A 331 10.10 -6.22 -19.18
CA MET A 331 9.17 -7.14 -18.53
C MET A 331 7.74 -6.91 -19.06
N PRO A 332 6.95 -7.96 -19.30
CA PRO A 332 5.50 -7.81 -19.45
C PRO A 332 4.91 -7.15 -18.20
N GLU A 333 3.76 -6.51 -18.32
CA GLU A 333 3.03 -6.05 -17.12
C GLU A 333 2.70 -7.26 -16.24
N TRP A 334 2.86 -7.11 -14.93
CA TRP A 334 2.78 -8.20 -13.96
C TRP A 334 1.52 -9.06 -14.08
N SER A 335 0.34 -8.45 -14.24
CA SER A 335 -0.93 -9.19 -14.39
C SER A 335 -1.01 -10.01 -15.68
N ALA A 336 -0.16 -9.71 -16.67
CA ALA A 336 -0.01 -10.47 -17.90
C ALA A 336 1.02 -11.60 -17.81
N ILE A 337 1.84 -11.66 -16.75
CA ILE A 337 2.79 -12.76 -16.51
C ILE A 337 2.02 -13.96 -15.95
N ASP A 338 2.23 -15.14 -16.52
CA ASP A 338 1.58 -16.34 -16.00
C ASP A 338 2.20 -16.80 -14.67
N GLU A 339 1.48 -17.65 -13.93
CA GLU A 339 1.90 -18.14 -12.62
C GLU A 339 3.22 -18.95 -12.69
N GLU A 340 3.48 -19.63 -13.82
CA GLU A 340 4.68 -20.45 -14.00
C GLU A 340 5.92 -19.58 -14.19
N ASP A 341 5.81 -18.54 -15.01
CA ASP A 341 6.86 -17.57 -15.28
C ASP A 341 7.10 -16.69 -14.05
N THR A 342 6.05 -16.32 -13.33
CA THR A 342 6.16 -15.65 -12.02
C THR A 342 6.98 -16.48 -11.03
N ALA A 343 6.65 -17.77 -10.88
CA ALA A 343 7.41 -18.69 -10.04
C ALA A 343 8.86 -18.82 -10.52
N ALA A 344 9.10 -18.87 -11.82
CA ALA A 344 10.45 -18.93 -12.38
C ALA A 344 11.28 -17.69 -12.02
N LEU A 345 10.72 -16.49 -12.13
CA LEU A 345 11.40 -15.25 -11.75
C LEU A 345 11.76 -15.23 -10.26
N VAL A 346 10.86 -15.69 -9.37
CA VAL A 346 11.16 -15.81 -7.93
C VAL A 346 12.32 -16.78 -7.67
N GLU A 347 12.37 -17.90 -8.39
CA GLU A 347 13.47 -18.86 -8.29
C GLU A 347 14.78 -18.27 -8.83
N CYS A 348 14.74 -17.39 -9.84
CA CYS A 348 15.91 -16.61 -10.27
C CYS A 348 16.47 -15.70 -9.17
N MET A 349 15.61 -14.96 -8.45
CA MET A 349 16.04 -14.17 -7.28
C MET A 349 16.77 -15.05 -6.29
N SER A 350 16.13 -16.17 -5.97
CA SER A 350 16.60 -17.10 -4.96
C SER A 350 17.98 -17.63 -5.33
N ALA A 351 18.18 -17.99 -6.60
CA ALA A 351 19.46 -18.46 -7.11
C ALA A 351 20.57 -17.40 -7.02
N ILE A 352 20.34 -16.15 -7.46
CA ILE A 352 21.36 -15.10 -7.30
C ILE A 352 21.62 -14.80 -5.83
N GLN A 353 20.58 -14.66 -5.03
CA GLN A 353 20.73 -14.35 -3.61
C GLN A 353 21.57 -15.42 -2.90
N MET A 354 21.40 -16.69 -3.24
CA MET A 354 22.22 -17.77 -2.72
C MET A 354 23.67 -17.69 -3.18
N GLU A 355 23.93 -17.32 -4.43
CA GLU A 355 25.29 -17.11 -4.94
C GLU A 355 25.98 -15.93 -4.25
N PHE A 356 25.24 -14.84 -3.99
CA PHE A 356 25.70 -13.72 -3.17
C PHE A 356 26.09 -14.16 -1.75
N TRP A 357 25.29 -15.00 -1.09
CA TRP A 357 25.63 -15.54 0.23
C TRP A 357 26.81 -16.52 0.18
N ARG A 358 26.92 -17.35 -0.86
CA ARG A 358 28.07 -18.25 -1.06
C ARG A 358 29.37 -17.46 -1.17
N THR A 359 29.41 -16.48 -2.06
CA THR A 359 30.59 -15.65 -2.31
C THR A 359 30.99 -14.86 -1.06
N ARG A 360 30.03 -14.41 -0.26
CA ARG A 360 30.33 -13.81 1.05
C ARG A 360 31.07 -14.74 2.01
N LEU A 361 30.69 -16.01 2.04
CA LEU A 361 31.18 -16.99 3.02
C LEU A 361 32.51 -17.63 2.60
N VAL A 362 32.70 -17.87 1.30
CA VAL A 362 33.77 -18.73 0.76
C VAL A 362 34.45 -18.13 -0.48
N GLY A 363 33.83 -17.12 -1.09
CA GLY A 363 34.36 -16.48 -2.29
C GLY A 363 35.44 -15.45 -1.97
N SER A 364 36.14 -15.05 -3.03
CA SER A 364 37.07 -13.91 -2.92
C SER A 364 36.29 -12.60 -2.68
N ASN A 365 36.99 -11.54 -2.24
CA ASN A 365 36.34 -10.22 -2.12
C ASN A 365 35.75 -9.76 -3.46
N ASP A 366 36.45 -10.05 -4.56
CA ASP A 366 36.06 -9.68 -5.91
C ASP A 366 34.77 -10.41 -6.32
N GLU A 367 34.74 -11.74 -6.16
CA GLU A 367 33.55 -12.56 -6.42
C GLU A 367 32.34 -12.11 -5.59
N PHE A 368 32.55 -11.67 -4.36
CA PHE A 368 31.49 -11.18 -3.49
C PHE A 368 30.95 -9.79 -3.91
N LEU A 369 31.81 -8.87 -4.32
CA LEU A 369 31.37 -7.55 -4.77
C LEU A 369 30.70 -7.64 -6.15
N GLN A 370 31.20 -8.50 -7.02
CA GLN A 370 30.61 -8.79 -8.32
C GLN A 370 29.20 -9.41 -8.19
N SER A 371 29.04 -10.41 -7.31
CA SER A 371 27.72 -11.02 -7.07
C SER A 371 26.71 -10.03 -6.46
N ALA A 372 27.18 -9.05 -5.68
CA ALA A 372 26.36 -7.95 -5.17
C ALA A 372 25.83 -7.05 -6.31
N ILE A 373 26.69 -6.75 -7.30
CA ILE A 373 26.29 -6.00 -8.49
C ILE A 373 25.29 -6.76 -9.33
N GLU A 374 25.51 -8.06 -9.54
CA GLU A 374 24.59 -8.91 -10.32
C GLU A 374 23.23 -9.06 -9.65
N PHE A 375 23.21 -9.23 -8.32
CA PHE A 375 21.96 -9.19 -7.54
C PHE A 375 21.22 -7.88 -7.73
N ALA A 376 21.93 -6.75 -7.60
CA ALA A 376 21.33 -5.45 -7.77
C ALA A 376 20.82 -5.23 -9.21
N ARG A 377 21.56 -5.67 -10.23
CA ARG A 377 21.13 -5.58 -11.64
C ARG A 377 19.88 -6.41 -11.91
N LEU A 378 19.81 -7.64 -11.39
CA LEU A 378 18.60 -8.46 -11.50
C LEU A 378 17.43 -7.74 -10.83
N ASP A 379 17.65 -7.21 -9.63
CA ASP A 379 16.62 -6.51 -8.88
C ASP A 379 15.99 -5.35 -9.68
N ILE A 380 16.84 -4.47 -10.21
CA ILE A 380 16.39 -3.38 -11.09
C ILE A 380 15.71 -3.91 -12.35
N ALA A 381 16.28 -4.93 -12.99
CA ALA A 381 15.75 -5.44 -14.26
C ALA A 381 14.31 -5.96 -14.14
N LEU A 382 13.95 -6.46 -12.96
CA LEU A 382 12.60 -6.96 -12.68
C LEU A 382 11.63 -5.86 -12.27
N GLY A 383 12.13 -4.82 -11.59
CA GLY A 383 11.34 -3.63 -11.22
C GLY A 383 11.13 -2.65 -12.37
N ASN A 384 12.10 -2.56 -13.29
CA ASN A 384 12.03 -1.62 -14.40
C ASN A 384 10.85 -1.94 -15.34
N GLY A 385 10.14 -0.90 -15.75
CA GLY A 385 8.91 -0.99 -16.53
C GLY A 385 7.69 -1.49 -15.75
N GLN A 386 7.83 -1.86 -14.47
CA GLN A 386 6.73 -2.25 -13.59
C GLN A 386 6.22 -1.07 -12.76
N GLY A 387 5.10 -1.33 -12.07
CA GLY A 387 4.60 -0.44 -11.03
C GLY A 387 5.43 -0.55 -9.75
N ILE A 388 5.47 0.54 -8.98
CA ILE A 388 6.17 0.65 -7.69
C ILE A 388 5.71 -0.40 -6.65
N ASP A 389 4.49 -0.94 -6.81
CA ASP A 389 3.87 -1.90 -5.88
C ASP A 389 4.03 -3.38 -6.29
N GLN A 390 4.38 -3.66 -7.54
CA GLN A 390 4.32 -5.02 -8.08
C GLN A 390 5.61 -5.83 -7.84
N TRP A 391 6.71 -5.15 -7.54
CA TRP A 391 7.92 -5.76 -7.05
C TRP A 391 8.48 -4.81 -5.98
N GLU A 392 8.18 -5.08 -4.71
CA GLU A 392 8.72 -4.33 -3.56
C GLU A 392 10.24 -4.44 -3.58
N ASN A 393 10.91 -3.58 -4.34
CA ASN A 393 12.36 -3.60 -4.38
C ASN A 393 12.97 -2.27 -4.74
N LEU A 394 13.66 -1.78 -3.73
CA LEU A 394 14.92 -1.10 -3.88
C LEU A 394 16.00 -1.87 -3.09
N GLY A 395 15.89 -3.20 -3.00
CA GLY A 395 16.86 -4.04 -2.33
C GLY A 395 18.26 -3.94 -2.95
N GLY A 396 18.36 -3.67 -4.25
CA GLY A 396 19.61 -3.52 -5.00
C GLY A 396 20.54 -2.43 -4.45
N PRO A 397 20.15 -1.14 -4.45
CA PRO A 397 20.96 -0.06 -3.86
C PRO A 397 21.36 -0.32 -2.41
N GLN A 398 20.43 -0.80 -1.57
CA GLN A 398 20.70 -1.19 -0.18
C GLN A 398 21.73 -2.34 -0.10
N THR A 399 21.62 -3.35 -0.96
CA THR A 399 22.55 -4.50 -1.01
C THR A 399 23.93 -4.06 -1.44
N LEU A 400 24.04 -3.17 -2.42
CA LEU A 400 25.31 -2.57 -2.84
C LEU A 400 25.93 -1.75 -1.70
N ALA A 401 25.17 -0.83 -1.11
CA ALA A 401 25.62 -0.02 0.02
C ALA A 401 26.11 -0.90 1.18
N TRP A 402 25.38 -1.97 1.46
CA TRP A 402 25.74 -2.94 2.49
C TRP A 402 27.02 -3.73 2.12
N ALA A 403 27.08 -4.35 0.93
CA ALA A 403 28.18 -5.21 0.50
C ALA A 403 29.50 -4.43 0.37
N PHE A 404 29.47 -3.31 -0.34
CA PHE A 404 30.64 -2.46 -0.52
C PHE A 404 31.00 -1.73 0.78
N GLY A 405 30.02 -1.22 1.54
CA GLY A 405 30.28 -0.51 2.79
C GLY A 405 31.08 -1.33 3.80
N HIS A 406 30.78 -2.62 3.95
CA HIS A 406 31.52 -3.51 4.85
C HIS A 406 32.95 -3.82 4.38
N ARG A 407 33.23 -3.68 3.08
CA ARG A 407 34.52 -4.02 2.45
C ARG A 407 35.31 -2.81 1.97
N LEU A 408 34.76 -1.60 2.03
CA LEU A 408 35.31 -0.38 1.43
C LEU A 408 36.79 -0.13 1.78
N TRP A 409 37.18 -0.42 3.02
CA TRP A 409 38.55 -0.24 3.50
C TRP A 409 39.56 -1.28 2.96
N ARG A 410 39.07 -2.41 2.42
CA ARG A 410 39.87 -3.47 1.78
C ARG A 410 39.98 -3.31 0.27
N ILE A 411 39.12 -2.48 -0.34
CA ILE A 411 39.12 -2.26 -1.79
C ILE A 411 40.43 -1.57 -2.18
N SER A 412 41.10 -2.15 -3.17
CA SER A 412 42.36 -1.66 -3.70
C SER A 412 42.15 -0.51 -4.69
N ARG A 413 43.24 0.11 -5.14
CA ARG A 413 43.17 1.19 -6.12
C ARG A 413 42.60 0.69 -7.45
N GLU A 414 43.06 -0.47 -7.89
CA GLU A 414 42.65 -1.11 -9.14
C GLU A 414 41.16 -1.47 -9.08
N ASP A 415 40.71 -2.05 -7.96
CA ASP A 415 39.29 -2.40 -7.75
C ASP A 415 38.40 -1.15 -7.71
N CYS A 416 38.86 -0.04 -7.14
CA CYS A 416 38.10 1.22 -7.19
C CYS A 416 37.85 1.67 -8.63
N HIS A 417 38.87 1.62 -9.49
CA HIS A 417 38.75 1.96 -10.91
C HIS A 417 37.90 0.97 -11.70
N HIS A 418 37.86 -0.29 -11.27
CA HIS A 418 37.03 -1.32 -11.87
C HIS A 418 35.55 -1.13 -11.54
N TYR A 419 35.19 -0.97 -10.25
CA TYR A 419 33.81 -0.96 -9.78
C TYR A 419 33.10 0.40 -9.88
N LEU A 420 33.83 1.52 -9.86
CA LEU A 420 33.20 2.85 -9.98
C LEU A 420 32.35 2.99 -11.26
N PRO A 421 32.85 2.66 -12.46
CA PRO A 421 32.04 2.68 -13.68
C PRO A 421 30.79 1.80 -13.61
N GLU A 422 30.86 0.66 -12.94
CA GLU A 422 29.71 -0.25 -12.78
C GLU A 422 28.65 0.32 -11.87
N LEU A 423 29.03 0.91 -10.74
CA LEU A 423 28.10 1.59 -9.84
C LEU A 423 27.44 2.80 -10.52
N PHE A 424 28.15 3.50 -11.39
CA PHE A 424 27.56 4.57 -12.22
C PHE A 424 26.59 4.06 -13.28
N ALA A 425 26.93 2.96 -13.95
CA ALA A 425 26.04 2.33 -14.91
C ALA A 425 24.75 1.88 -14.21
N PHE A 426 24.89 1.33 -13.00
CA PHE A 426 23.79 0.96 -12.14
C PHE A 426 22.93 2.16 -11.73
N GLU A 427 23.52 3.24 -11.20
CA GLU A 427 22.78 4.46 -10.84
C GLU A 427 21.98 5.02 -12.03
N ARG A 428 22.57 5.00 -13.23
CA ARG A 428 21.90 5.48 -14.46
C ARG A 428 20.78 4.58 -14.95
N SER A 429 20.76 3.31 -14.54
CA SER A 429 19.68 2.38 -14.87
C SER A 429 18.45 2.51 -13.97
N LEU A 430 18.56 3.27 -12.87
CA LEU A 430 17.42 3.57 -12.00
C LEU A 430 16.46 4.50 -12.72
N GLU A 431 15.19 4.10 -12.75
CA GLU A 431 14.13 4.95 -13.25
C GLU A 431 13.83 6.10 -12.28
N PRO A 432 13.59 7.34 -12.78
CA PRO A 432 13.18 8.45 -11.95
C PRO A 432 11.87 8.17 -11.21
N TYR A 433 11.78 8.62 -9.95
CA TYR A 433 10.58 8.41 -9.11
C TYR A 433 9.28 8.91 -9.76
N ASP A 434 9.31 10.07 -10.41
CA ASP A 434 8.13 10.64 -11.06
C ASP A 434 7.60 9.75 -12.20
N GLU A 435 8.50 9.08 -12.93
CA GLU A 435 8.11 8.15 -13.99
C GLU A 435 7.47 6.89 -13.38
N LEU A 436 8.05 6.34 -12.31
CA LEU A 436 7.51 5.20 -11.56
C LEU A 436 6.10 5.47 -11.02
N VAL A 437 5.88 6.64 -10.39
CA VAL A 437 4.56 7.02 -9.87
C VAL A 437 3.56 7.25 -10.99
N SER A 438 3.98 7.89 -12.09
CA SER A 438 3.10 8.10 -13.24
C SER A 438 2.65 6.77 -13.86
N ARG A 439 3.55 5.78 -13.91
CA ARG A 439 3.26 4.44 -14.40
C ARG A 439 2.35 3.67 -13.45
N GLN A 440 2.67 3.67 -12.16
CA GLN A 440 1.84 3.04 -11.13
C GLN A 440 0.41 3.59 -11.19
N ARG A 441 0.26 4.90 -11.38
CA ARG A 441 -1.03 5.54 -11.54
C ARG A 441 -1.85 4.92 -12.68
N ILE A 442 -1.25 4.71 -13.84
CA ILE A 442 -1.93 4.10 -14.99
C ILE A 442 -2.26 2.63 -14.71
N ILE A 443 -1.37 1.89 -14.02
CA ILE A 443 -1.63 0.50 -13.60
C ILE A 443 -2.86 0.45 -12.67
N ASP A 444 -2.86 1.25 -11.60
CA ASP A 444 -3.95 1.29 -10.61
C ASP A 444 -5.30 1.62 -11.26
N GLN A 445 -5.31 2.50 -12.27
CA GLN A 445 -6.52 2.84 -13.02
C GLN A 445 -7.10 1.66 -13.80
N ASN A 446 -6.25 0.74 -14.25
CA ASN A 446 -6.60 -0.39 -15.10
C ASN A 446 -6.67 -1.73 -14.35
N SER A 447 -6.17 -1.83 -13.11
CA SER A 447 -6.19 -3.05 -12.30
C SER A 447 -7.61 -3.41 -11.86
N ASP A 448 -8.23 -2.56 -11.05
CA ASP A 448 -9.58 -2.74 -10.53
C ASP A 448 -10.19 -1.41 -10.07
N TRP A 449 -11.51 -1.39 -9.84
CA TRP A 449 -12.23 -0.17 -9.47
C TRP A 449 -11.85 0.37 -8.08
N GLU A 450 -11.43 -0.49 -7.15
CA GLU A 450 -11.07 -0.11 -5.79
C GLU A 450 -9.70 0.57 -5.80
N SER A 451 -8.71 0.00 -6.50
CA SER A 451 -7.38 0.59 -6.72
C SER A 451 -7.49 1.96 -7.41
N HIS A 452 -8.27 2.06 -8.50
CA HIS A 452 -8.53 3.34 -9.16
C HIS A 452 -9.26 4.33 -8.23
N LEU A 453 -10.23 3.89 -7.43
CA LEU A 453 -10.90 4.75 -6.46
C LEU A 453 -9.90 5.29 -5.42
N GLN A 454 -9.06 4.44 -4.84
CA GLN A 454 -8.06 4.86 -3.85
C GLN A 454 -7.11 5.92 -4.42
N MET A 455 -6.69 5.78 -5.67
CA MET A 455 -5.89 6.78 -6.36
C MET A 455 -6.61 8.14 -6.44
N ILE A 456 -7.87 8.19 -6.88
CA ILE A 456 -8.66 9.44 -6.94
C ILE A 456 -8.80 10.07 -5.55
N LEU A 457 -9.06 9.24 -4.52
CA LEU A 457 -9.21 9.71 -3.15
C LEU A 457 -7.88 10.27 -2.60
N ASN A 458 -6.75 9.64 -2.93
CA ASN A 458 -5.44 10.14 -2.54
C ASN A 458 -5.16 11.52 -3.14
N ASP A 459 -5.45 11.73 -4.43
CA ASP A 459 -5.29 13.03 -5.09
C ASP A 459 -6.11 14.13 -4.38
N TRP A 460 -7.32 13.80 -3.93
CA TRP A 460 -8.17 14.73 -3.17
C TRP A 460 -7.60 15.00 -1.77
N ASP A 461 -7.12 13.97 -1.08
CA ASP A 461 -6.54 14.11 0.25
C ASP A 461 -5.28 14.99 0.22
N VAL A 462 -4.41 14.80 -0.78
CA VAL A 462 -3.25 15.67 -1.04
C VAL A 462 -3.69 17.11 -1.31
N ALA A 463 -4.70 17.32 -2.15
CA ALA A 463 -5.24 18.64 -2.43
C ALA A 463 -5.83 19.33 -1.18
N TRP A 464 -6.24 18.56 -0.17
CA TRP A 464 -6.72 19.06 1.12
C TRP A 464 -5.62 19.19 2.18
N GLY A 465 -4.35 18.99 1.80
CA GLY A 465 -3.20 19.10 2.67
C GLY A 465 -3.00 17.91 3.61
N HIS A 466 -3.65 16.77 3.35
CA HIS A 466 -3.25 15.51 3.98
C HIS A 466 -1.95 15.02 3.35
N ARG A 467 -1.20 14.20 4.11
CA ARG A 467 0.04 13.58 3.61
C ARG A 467 -0.32 12.62 2.48
N ASP A 468 0.44 12.69 1.39
CA ASP A 468 0.34 11.76 0.28
C ASP A 468 0.53 10.32 0.79
N SER A 469 -0.38 9.41 0.41
CA SER A 469 -0.21 8.00 0.70
C SER A 469 1.02 7.42 -0.02
N ASN A 470 1.55 8.05 -1.05
CA ASN A 470 2.79 7.60 -1.68
C ASN A 470 4.05 8.08 -0.96
N TRP A 471 3.93 8.81 0.14
CA TRP A 471 5.09 9.42 0.81
C TRP A 471 6.13 8.40 1.29
N TRP A 472 5.73 7.23 1.79
CA TRP A 472 6.71 6.21 2.19
C TRP A 472 7.47 5.63 0.99
N ARG A 473 6.81 5.52 -0.17
CA ARG A 473 7.44 5.10 -1.43
C ARG A 473 8.42 6.15 -1.93
N TRP A 474 8.03 7.42 -1.82
CA TRP A 474 8.92 8.55 -2.10
C TRP A 474 10.14 8.48 -1.20
N TYR A 475 9.94 8.38 0.11
CA TYR A 475 11.01 8.33 1.09
C TYR A 475 11.96 7.15 0.83
N ASP A 476 11.44 5.93 0.68
CA ASP A 476 12.26 4.74 0.46
C ASP A 476 13.08 4.86 -0.83
N TRP A 477 12.47 5.28 -1.94
CA TRP A 477 13.19 5.53 -3.20
C TRP A 477 14.32 6.56 -3.04
N HIS A 478 14.04 7.69 -2.40
CA HIS A 478 15.04 8.75 -2.21
C HIS A 478 16.16 8.29 -1.26
N GLN A 479 15.82 7.54 -0.22
CA GLN A 479 16.80 6.95 0.71
C GLN A 479 17.76 6.00 -0.01
N GLN A 480 17.23 5.18 -0.91
CA GLN A 480 17.99 4.17 -1.64
C GLN A 480 18.95 4.81 -2.64
N VAL A 481 18.47 5.81 -3.38
CA VAL A 481 19.32 6.61 -4.28
C VAL A 481 20.38 7.38 -3.48
N ALA A 482 20.03 7.92 -2.31
CA ALA A 482 20.98 8.63 -1.45
C ALA A 482 22.12 7.69 -1.00
N HIS A 483 21.78 6.49 -0.51
CA HIS A 483 22.76 5.48 -0.10
C HIS A 483 23.69 5.08 -1.24
N LEU A 484 23.15 4.87 -2.45
CA LEU A 484 23.96 4.54 -3.62
C LEU A 484 24.92 5.67 -4.01
N ARG A 485 24.42 6.91 -4.09
CA ARG A 485 25.26 8.08 -4.41
C ARG A 485 26.33 8.34 -3.35
N MET A 486 25.99 8.12 -2.09
CA MET A 486 26.94 8.16 -0.99
C MET A 486 27.99 7.05 -1.13
N LEU A 487 27.62 5.83 -1.51
CA LEU A 487 28.56 4.73 -1.77
C LEU A 487 29.53 5.08 -2.91
N ILE A 488 29.00 5.56 -4.04
CA ILE A 488 29.81 5.98 -5.20
C ILE A 488 30.81 7.06 -4.78
N THR A 489 30.35 8.05 -4.01
CA THR A 489 31.23 9.13 -3.49
C THR A 489 32.29 8.58 -2.54
N GLN A 490 31.94 7.63 -1.66
CA GLN A 490 32.90 6.97 -0.77
C GLN A 490 33.96 6.18 -1.54
N MET A 491 33.57 5.49 -2.62
CA MET A 491 34.49 4.78 -3.51
C MET A 491 35.46 5.74 -4.22
N ALA A 492 34.97 6.89 -4.70
CA ALA A 492 35.81 7.92 -5.29
C ALA A 492 36.78 8.55 -4.28
N LEU A 493 36.31 8.83 -3.06
CA LEU A 493 37.16 9.30 -1.95
C LEU A 493 38.24 8.27 -1.59
N ARG A 494 37.91 6.99 -1.63
CA ARG A 494 38.85 5.89 -1.39
C ARG A 494 39.92 5.83 -2.48
N ALA A 495 39.52 5.93 -3.75
CA ALA A 495 40.44 5.98 -4.88
C ALA A 495 41.39 7.18 -4.78
N TYR A 496 40.86 8.38 -4.55
CA TYR A 496 41.64 9.60 -4.36
C TYR A 496 42.69 9.44 -3.25
N ARG A 497 42.26 8.92 -2.09
CA ARG A 497 43.16 8.70 -0.95
C ARG A 497 44.26 7.68 -1.24
N LEU A 498 43.97 6.64 -2.01
CA LEU A 498 44.97 5.63 -2.39
C LEU A 498 45.99 6.16 -3.40
N GLU A 499 45.67 7.23 -4.12
CA GLU A 499 46.54 7.82 -5.13
C GLU A 499 47.34 9.02 -4.64
N HIS A 500 46.76 9.79 -3.72
CA HIS A 500 47.33 11.04 -3.22
C HIS A 500 47.81 10.97 -1.77
N ASP A 501 47.57 9.84 -1.07
CA ASP A 501 47.80 9.65 0.38
C ASP A 501 47.06 10.65 1.29
N GLU A 502 46.14 11.44 0.73
CA GLU A 502 45.34 12.46 1.44
C GLU A 502 43.87 12.40 1.01
N LEU A 503 42.97 12.94 1.83
CA LEU A 503 41.56 13.15 1.44
C LEU A 503 41.41 14.52 0.75
N PRO A 504 40.55 14.65 -0.27
CA PRO A 504 40.36 15.92 -0.96
C PRO A 504 39.77 16.97 -0.02
N GLY A 505 40.06 18.25 -0.26
CA GLY A 505 39.49 19.35 0.52
C GLY A 505 37.99 19.51 0.31
N THR A 506 37.52 19.20 -0.91
CA THR A 506 36.17 19.39 -1.41
C THR A 506 35.75 18.23 -2.33
N LEU A 507 34.46 18.04 -2.61
CA LEU A 507 34.03 16.97 -3.53
C LEU A 507 34.35 17.31 -4.99
N GLU A 508 34.50 18.59 -5.32
CA GLU A 508 34.85 19.07 -6.64
C GLU A 508 36.22 18.58 -7.12
N GLU A 509 37.15 18.32 -6.19
CA GLU A 509 38.47 17.74 -6.48
C GLU A 509 38.40 16.30 -6.99
N LEU A 510 37.27 15.61 -6.82
CA LEU A 510 37.05 14.27 -7.38
C LEU A 510 36.64 14.31 -8.87
N VAL A 511 36.31 15.49 -9.40
CA VAL A 511 35.83 15.70 -10.77
C VAL A 511 36.96 16.25 -11.65
N PRO A 512 37.16 15.74 -12.89
CA PRO A 512 36.41 14.67 -13.56
C PRO A 512 37.01 13.26 -13.35
N ASP A 513 38.13 13.15 -12.64
CA ASP A 513 38.99 11.96 -12.68
C ASP A 513 38.38 10.73 -12.00
N TYR A 514 37.56 10.92 -10.96
CA TYR A 514 36.88 9.82 -10.24
C TYR A 514 35.35 9.90 -10.35
N LEU A 515 34.81 11.11 -10.47
CA LEU A 515 33.38 11.37 -10.60
C LEU A 515 33.10 12.23 -11.84
N PRO A 516 32.05 11.95 -12.64
CA PRO A 516 31.69 12.80 -13.78
C PRO A 516 31.15 14.18 -13.34
N SER A 517 30.53 14.24 -12.17
CA SER A 517 30.03 15.43 -11.50
C SER A 517 29.85 15.12 -10.01
N VAL A 518 29.78 16.14 -9.16
CA VAL A 518 29.44 15.95 -7.74
C VAL A 518 28.01 15.41 -7.64
N PRO A 519 27.77 14.24 -7.00
CA PRO A 519 26.44 13.67 -6.88
C PRO A 519 25.51 14.58 -6.06
N LEU A 520 24.27 14.73 -6.53
CA LEU A 520 23.24 15.47 -5.84
C LEU A 520 22.54 14.59 -4.82
N ASP A 521 22.18 15.16 -3.69
CA ASP A 521 21.29 14.57 -2.71
C ASP A 521 19.87 14.47 -3.32
N PRO A 522 19.27 13.27 -3.39
CA PRO A 522 17.94 13.12 -3.95
C PRO A 522 16.87 13.87 -3.12
N PHE A 523 17.06 14.07 -1.82
CA PHE A 523 16.03 14.68 -0.96
C PHE A 523 15.83 16.18 -1.18
N ASP A 524 16.89 16.92 -1.53
CA ASP A 524 16.82 18.39 -1.71
C ASP A 524 17.43 18.91 -3.02
N GLY A 525 17.99 18.01 -3.84
CA GLY A 525 18.60 18.34 -5.13
C GLY A 525 19.91 19.13 -5.04
N GLN A 526 20.47 19.35 -3.85
CA GLN A 526 21.76 20.03 -3.66
C GLN A 526 22.92 19.02 -3.63
N PRO A 527 24.18 19.42 -3.81
CA PRO A 527 25.32 18.50 -3.67
C PRO A 527 25.33 17.74 -2.34
N LEU A 528 25.76 16.48 -2.32
CA LEU A 528 25.99 15.73 -1.08
C LEU A 528 26.93 16.51 -0.14
N ARG A 529 26.68 16.43 1.17
CA ARG A 529 27.44 17.21 2.15
C ARG A 529 28.69 16.47 2.52
N TYR A 530 29.83 17.14 2.37
CA TYR A 530 31.14 16.58 2.70
C TYR A 530 31.89 17.48 3.66
N ARG A 531 32.51 16.88 4.67
CA ARG A 531 33.35 17.57 5.64
C ARG A 531 34.60 16.76 5.92
N ARG A 532 35.76 17.29 5.56
CA ARG A 532 37.05 16.67 5.88
C ARG A 532 37.41 16.93 7.34
N GLU A 533 37.76 15.87 8.06
CA GLU A 533 38.17 15.88 9.46
C GLU A 533 39.55 15.24 9.61
N SER A 534 40.58 15.94 9.15
CA SER A 534 41.97 15.44 9.10
C SER A 534 42.08 14.13 8.28
N GLN A 535 42.23 12.98 8.93
CA GLN A 535 42.33 11.65 8.31
C GLN A 535 40.97 10.96 8.11
N ARG A 536 39.89 11.64 8.48
CA ARG A 536 38.50 11.19 8.39
C ARG A 536 37.69 12.17 7.55
N TYR A 537 36.46 11.77 7.26
CA TYR A 537 35.47 12.65 6.68
C TYR A 537 34.08 12.24 7.14
N THR A 538 33.18 13.21 7.10
CA THR A 538 31.74 13.01 7.23
C THR A 538 31.13 13.29 5.86
N LEU A 539 30.37 12.33 5.34
CA LEU A 539 29.60 12.44 4.11
C LEU A 539 28.13 12.17 4.45
N TYR A 540 27.22 13.02 4.04
CA TYR A 540 25.81 12.82 4.38
C TYR A 540 24.83 13.41 3.37
N SER A 541 23.62 12.85 3.41
CA SER A 541 22.40 13.41 2.82
C SER A 541 21.52 13.98 3.94
N VAL A 542 20.71 14.98 3.63
CA VAL A 542 19.80 15.64 4.59
C VAL A 542 18.61 14.76 5.01
N GLY A 543 18.39 13.61 4.36
CA GLY A 543 17.34 12.67 4.73
C GLY A 543 15.91 13.15 4.49
N GLY A 544 14.94 12.36 4.95
CA GLY A 544 13.52 12.52 4.63
C GLY A 544 12.85 13.76 5.23
N ASN A 545 13.42 14.32 6.29
CA ASN A 545 12.97 15.59 6.87
C ASN A 545 13.37 16.82 6.02
N GLN A 546 14.23 16.63 5.00
CA GLN A 546 14.76 17.65 4.08
C GLN A 546 15.39 18.85 4.81
N THR A 547 15.89 18.64 6.03
CA THR A 547 16.46 19.67 6.89
C THR A 547 17.87 19.25 7.25
N ASP A 548 18.87 20.07 6.90
CA ASP A 548 20.27 19.79 7.24
C ASP A 548 20.46 19.87 8.76
N ASP A 549 20.54 18.71 9.40
CA ASP A 549 20.79 18.55 10.83
C ASP A 549 22.30 18.51 11.16
N GLY A 550 23.15 18.90 10.20
CA GLY A 550 24.59 19.04 10.36
C GLY A 550 25.35 17.72 10.37
N GLY A 551 24.75 16.64 9.88
CA GLY A 551 25.25 15.27 9.92
C GLY A 551 24.95 14.56 11.24
N SER A 552 23.82 14.86 11.89
CA SER A 552 23.38 14.19 13.12
C SER A 552 22.54 12.95 12.81
N SER A 553 22.93 11.79 13.34
CA SER A 553 22.23 10.52 13.15
C SER A 553 21.45 10.06 14.39
N GLU A 554 20.99 10.96 15.27
CA GLU A 554 20.34 10.60 16.53
C GLU A 554 19.05 9.78 16.31
N GLN A 555 19.11 8.46 16.52
CA GLN A 555 17.92 7.61 16.53
C GLN A 555 17.11 7.88 17.81
N ASP A 556 16.08 8.73 17.72
CA ASP A 556 15.03 8.83 18.74
C ASP A 556 14.07 7.63 18.57
N PRO A 557 13.97 6.71 19.54
CA PRO A 557 13.11 5.53 19.42
C PRO A 557 11.60 5.84 19.41
N ASP A 558 11.17 7.06 19.75
CA ASP A 558 9.75 7.41 19.84
C ASP A 558 9.23 8.30 18.70
N ILE A 559 10.05 8.68 17.71
CA ILE A 559 9.58 9.44 16.55
C ILE A 559 10.36 9.03 15.31
N TYR A 560 9.64 8.65 14.24
CA TYR A 560 10.12 8.64 12.86
C TYR A 560 10.59 10.05 12.43
N ARG A 561 11.64 10.58 13.05
CA ARG A 561 12.39 11.71 12.52
C ARG A 561 13.39 11.13 11.55
N GLU A 562 13.10 11.33 10.28
CA GLU A 562 13.92 10.97 9.14
C GLU A 562 15.10 11.94 9.03
N LEU A 563 16.03 11.83 9.98
CA LEU A 563 17.22 12.66 10.08
C LEU A 563 18.22 12.37 8.95
N ASP A 564 19.29 13.16 8.91
CA ASP A 564 20.41 13.00 7.98
C ASP A 564 20.91 11.55 7.87
N LEU A 565 21.14 11.10 6.63
CA LEU A 565 21.78 9.83 6.33
C LEU A 565 23.29 10.04 6.35
N VAL A 566 23.97 9.54 7.38
CA VAL A 566 25.38 9.84 7.63
C VAL A 566 26.24 8.60 7.42
N THR A 567 27.29 8.74 6.61
CA THR A 567 28.43 7.82 6.59
C THR A 567 29.69 8.56 7.01
N SER A 568 30.52 7.90 7.81
CA SER A 568 31.84 8.39 8.15
C SER A 568 32.88 7.49 7.50
N GLY A 569 33.91 8.10 6.91
CA GLY A 569 35.06 7.36 6.41
C GLY A 569 35.67 6.52 7.55
N PRO A 570 36.28 5.36 7.24
CA PRO A 570 36.59 4.35 8.23
C PRO A 570 37.33 4.93 9.43
N VAL A 571 36.75 4.72 10.61
CA VAL A 571 37.53 4.63 11.84
C VAL A 571 38.37 3.38 11.68
N MET A 572 39.63 3.50 11.23
CA MET A 572 40.60 2.49 11.65
C MET A 572 40.49 2.44 13.18
N PRO A 573 40.12 1.31 13.81
CA PRO A 573 40.36 1.17 15.23
C PRO A 573 41.85 1.44 15.37
N PRO A 574 42.30 2.40 16.21
CA PRO A 574 43.71 2.79 16.28
C PRO A 574 44.67 1.63 16.58
N ASN A 575 44.13 0.43 16.85
CA ASN A 575 44.82 -0.72 17.39
C ASN A 575 44.45 -2.02 16.65
N TRP A 576 43.84 -2.03 15.46
CA TRP A 576 43.36 -3.30 14.87
C TRP A 576 44.48 -4.34 14.71
N LYS A 577 45.69 -3.89 14.35
CA LYS A 577 46.90 -4.72 14.32
C LYS A 577 47.27 -5.23 15.72
N LEU A 578 47.14 -4.39 16.75
CA LEU A 578 47.32 -4.74 18.16
C LEU A 578 46.26 -5.72 18.69
N VAL A 579 45.01 -5.63 18.24
CA VAL A 579 43.91 -6.53 18.61
C VAL A 579 44.08 -7.87 17.91
N VAL A 580 44.40 -7.87 16.61
CA VAL A 580 44.73 -9.10 15.87
C VAL A 580 45.97 -9.75 16.48
N ASP A 581 47.07 -9.03 16.70
CA ASP A 581 48.30 -9.56 17.32
C ASP A 581 48.07 -10.07 18.76
N ALA A 582 47.13 -9.50 19.52
CA ALA A 582 46.77 -9.95 20.88
C ALA A 582 45.80 -11.14 20.91
N VAL A 583 44.92 -11.24 19.92
CA VAL A 583 43.86 -12.28 19.85
C VAL A 583 44.33 -13.50 19.06
N GLN A 584 45.25 -13.34 18.09
CA GLN A 584 45.83 -14.42 17.27
C GLN A 584 46.35 -15.58 18.13
N PRO A 585 47.13 -15.38 19.21
CA PRO A 585 47.65 -16.48 20.02
C PRO A 585 46.54 -17.22 20.78
N VAL A 586 45.49 -16.51 21.21
CA VAL A 586 44.35 -17.07 21.93
C VAL A 586 43.47 -17.89 20.99
N VAL A 587 43.19 -17.38 19.80
CA VAL A 587 42.46 -18.11 18.73
C VAL A 587 43.24 -19.34 18.30
N GLU A 588 44.56 -19.25 18.13
CA GLU A 588 45.42 -20.41 17.84
C GLU A 588 45.46 -21.45 18.96
N GLN A 589 45.44 -21.00 20.22
CA GLN A 589 45.39 -21.91 21.37
C GLN A 589 44.04 -22.63 21.46
N GLN A 590 42.94 -21.95 21.16
CA GLN A 590 41.60 -22.54 21.12
C GLN A 590 41.42 -23.46 19.90
N LEU A 591 41.93 -23.08 18.73
CA LEU A 591 41.93 -23.92 17.53
C LEU A 591 42.73 -25.21 17.74
N ARG A 592 43.89 -25.16 18.42
CA ARG A 592 44.65 -26.37 18.80
C ARG A 592 43.85 -27.34 19.66
N ARG A 593 42.90 -26.83 20.46
CA ARG A 593 41.99 -27.62 21.32
C ARG A 593 40.69 -28.00 20.62
N ALA A 594 40.38 -27.40 19.47
CA ALA A 594 39.16 -27.65 18.74
C ALA A 594 39.16 -29.04 18.05
N PRO A 595 37.98 -29.62 17.78
CA PRO A 595 37.85 -30.85 17.00
C PRO A 595 38.52 -30.73 15.63
N GLY A 596 39.01 -31.86 15.07
CA GLY A 596 39.83 -31.88 13.86
C GLY A 596 39.19 -31.19 12.64
N TRP A 597 37.86 -31.24 12.51
CA TRP A 597 37.13 -30.60 11.42
C TRP A 597 37.18 -29.06 11.49
N LEU A 598 37.14 -28.48 12.70
CA LEU A 598 37.20 -27.02 12.90
C LEU A 598 38.62 -26.50 12.64
N ARG A 599 39.65 -27.32 12.90
CA ARG A 599 41.04 -27.02 12.56
C ARG A 599 41.28 -27.01 11.06
N GLN A 600 40.83 -28.05 10.36
CA GLN A 600 40.93 -28.10 8.89
C GLN A 600 40.18 -26.94 8.23
N TRP A 601 39.03 -26.55 8.78
CA TRP A 601 38.28 -25.40 8.29
C TRP A 601 39.02 -24.06 8.52
N ALA A 602 39.61 -23.87 9.70
CA ALA A 602 40.39 -22.66 10.00
C ALA A 602 41.73 -22.60 9.26
N GLU A 603 42.36 -23.73 8.97
CA GLU A 603 43.57 -23.82 8.14
C GLU A 603 43.25 -23.48 6.67
N ALA A 604 42.12 -23.98 6.14
CA ALA A 604 41.64 -23.61 4.81
C ALA A 604 41.34 -22.10 4.68
N LEU A 605 40.81 -21.48 5.74
CA LEU A 605 40.60 -20.02 5.80
C LEU A 605 41.91 -19.22 5.87
N ARG A 606 42.99 -19.77 6.45
CA ARG A 606 44.30 -19.10 6.55
C ARG A 606 45.06 -19.08 5.22
N GLU A 607 44.83 -20.06 4.35
CA GLU A 607 45.47 -20.13 3.03
C GLU A 607 44.83 -19.15 2.02
N GLN A 608 43.70 -18.52 2.36
CA GLN A 608 42.94 -17.63 1.48
C GLN A 608 43.16 -16.12 1.73
N ASN A 609 44.22 -15.73 2.47
CA ASN A 609 44.63 -14.35 2.83
C ASN A 609 43.57 -13.50 3.56
#